data_AF-I9QMY3-F1
#
_entry.id   AF-I9QMY3-F1
#
_cell.length_a   1.000
_cell.length_b   1.000
_cell.length_c   1.000
_cell.angle_alpha   90.00
_cell.angle_beta   90.00
_cell.angle_gamma   90.00
#
_symmetry.space_group_name_H-M   'P 1'
#
loop_
_entity.id
_entity.type
_entity.pdbx_description
1 polymer ?
#
loop_
_entity_poly.entity_id
_entity_poly.type
_entity_poly.pdbx_seq_one_letter_code
_entity_poly.pdbx_strand_id
1 'polypeptide(L)'
;MEKTRFAIISDLFKLSRCISDSLKLAESLIIGTSDSPAKQNDIRKGIKREMKTVPVLLERLREYIAEHDDKELARQFVRLHGEAKRLCDLCSADQTELGKEAFYAGIVYTTIEAIDGYFFPDGSGHETVGCPVRSMTRTEVTDCIDTIRSAIRKCVMETEANKGKEKTGEKAFSMLADVDRNKIQAVKEYIVNTNDKDLARLFTEDFAKAVHLSVMFQKGNPRAQSAGIKMFHIALTMSYVKRNILHEDMLKFQAETVSNHELQGFVATDTAQGGTFNTTAQVPVLRLYQFLTSFTVQSGPDKGKPLLDGNAVSDKDFIHAVMRADYSPIYGHCVKGKLRCVVTLLSKAYFKDWKEYRIAAARSIGLTAESLAKYNVEKPFISKLKELLPMIK
;
A
#
# COMPACT_ATOMS: atom_id res chain seq x y z
N MET A 1 -10.46 -9.06 6.76
CA MET A 1 -10.62 -7.67 7.26
C MET A 1 -9.36 -6.93 6.87
N GLU A 2 -9.46 -5.91 6.00
CA GLU A 2 -8.32 -5.01 5.76
C GLU A 2 -7.84 -4.44 7.10
N LYS A 3 -6.55 -4.56 7.40
CA LYS A 3 -5.99 -4.07 8.67
C LYS A 3 -6.00 -2.55 8.61
N THR A 4 -6.75 -1.90 9.48
CA THR A 4 -6.82 -0.44 9.50
C THR A 4 -5.46 0.14 9.91
N ARG A 5 -5.11 1.32 9.36
CA ARG A 5 -3.91 2.06 9.77
C ARG A 5 -3.78 2.19 11.28
N PHE A 6 -4.91 2.41 11.97
CA PHE A 6 -4.98 2.51 13.42
C PHE A 6 -4.56 1.21 14.13
N ALA A 7 -5.02 0.05 13.65
CA ALA A 7 -4.61 -1.23 14.21
C ALA A 7 -3.10 -1.47 14.05
N ILE A 8 -2.53 -1.04 12.94
CA ILE A 8 -1.09 -1.17 12.68
C ILE A 8 -0.27 -0.21 13.55
N ILE A 9 -0.74 1.03 13.76
CA ILE A 9 -0.12 1.96 14.73
C ILE A 9 -0.17 1.36 16.14
N SER A 10 -1.28 0.74 16.54
CA SER A 10 -1.36 0.02 17.81
C SER A 10 -0.35 -1.12 17.90
N ASP A 11 -0.17 -1.88 16.82
CA ASP A 11 0.82 -2.95 16.76
C ASP A 11 2.27 -2.41 16.83
N LEU A 12 2.56 -1.22 16.26
CA LEU A 12 3.84 -0.52 16.44
C LEU A 12 4.09 -0.15 17.91
N PHE A 13 3.10 0.44 18.59
CA PHE A 13 3.23 0.78 20.01
C PHE A 13 3.47 -0.45 20.88
N LYS A 14 2.77 -1.57 20.60
CA LYS A 14 3.02 -2.84 21.30
C LYS A 14 4.44 -3.35 21.04
N LEU A 15 4.89 -3.31 19.79
CA LEU A 15 6.24 -3.76 19.43
C LEU A 15 7.32 -2.92 20.13
N SER A 16 7.17 -1.60 20.12
CA SER A 16 8.05 -0.67 20.85
C SER A 16 8.11 -1.04 22.33
N ARG A 17 6.95 -1.22 22.97
CA ARG A 17 6.90 -1.61 24.39
C ARG A 17 7.56 -2.95 24.67
N CYS A 18 7.30 -3.97 23.85
CA CYS A 18 7.93 -5.29 23.98
C CYS A 18 9.46 -5.18 23.93
N ILE A 19 10.00 -4.37 23.01
CA ILE A 19 11.45 -4.14 22.87
C ILE A 19 12.00 -3.39 24.08
N SER A 20 11.40 -2.25 24.45
CA SER A 20 11.90 -1.43 25.56
C SER A 20 11.83 -2.16 26.91
N ASP A 21 10.75 -2.88 27.18
CA ASP A 21 10.59 -3.64 28.43
C ASP A 21 11.56 -4.83 28.48
N SER A 22 11.76 -5.54 27.36
CA SER A 22 12.77 -6.61 27.26
C SER A 22 14.19 -6.07 27.40
N LEU A 23 14.48 -4.90 26.85
CA LEU A 23 15.80 -4.25 26.95
C LEU A 23 16.14 -3.90 28.40
N LYS A 24 15.19 -3.32 29.15
CA LYS A 24 15.39 -3.04 30.58
C LYS A 24 15.67 -4.29 31.39
N LEU A 25 14.97 -5.39 31.10
CA LEU A 25 15.20 -6.69 31.72
C LEU A 25 16.59 -7.23 31.36
N ALA A 26 16.99 -7.15 30.10
CA ALA A 26 18.31 -7.59 29.64
C ALA A 26 19.46 -6.75 30.25
N GLU A 27 19.30 -5.43 30.35
CA GLU A 27 20.27 -4.55 31.02
C GLU A 27 20.40 -4.89 32.52
N SER A 28 19.28 -5.26 33.18
CA SER A 28 19.26 -5.68 34.58
C SER A 28 20.03 -6.99 34.82
N LEU A 29 20.09 -7.89 33.83
CA LEU A 29 20.89 -9.12 33.93
C LEU A 29 22.40 -8.83 34.01
N ILE A 30 22.86 -7.77 33.37
CA ILE A 30 24.29 -7.38 33.38
C ILE A 30 24.65 -6.65 34.67
N ILE A 31 23.78 -5.72 35.10
CA ILE A 31 24.01 -4.93 36.31
C ILE A 31 23.87 -5.81 37.57
N GLY A 32 22.94 -6.77 37.56
CA GLY A 32 22.68 -7.71 38.65
C GLY A 32 23.70 -8.85 38.76
N THR A 33 24.97 -8.62 38.47
CA THR A 33 26.04 -9.63 38.52
C THR A 33 26.29 -10.23 39.93
N SER A 34 25.60 -9.72 40.97
CA SER A 34 25.53 -10.30 42.33
C SER A 34 24.17 -10.92 42.71
N ASP A 35 23.19 -10.96 41.79
CA ASP A 35 21.83 -11.48 42.04
C ASP A 35 21.76 -13.02 42.01
N SER A 36 20.86 -13.60 42.81
CA SER A 36 20.68 -15.06 42.88
C SER A 36 20.32 -15.69 41.51
N PRO A 37 20.75 -16.93 41.24
CA PRO A 37 20.40 -17.65 40.00
C PRO A 37 18.90 -17.73 39.73
N ALA A 38 18.07 -17.79 40.78
CA ALA A 38 16.62 -17.80 40.66
C ALA A 38 16.08 -16.48 40.07
N LYS A 39 16.58 -15.34 40.55
CA LYS A 39 16.19 -14.01 40.08
C LYS A 39 16.61 -13.78 38.62
N GLN A 40 17.80 -14.22 38.23
CA GLN A 40 18.26 -14.18 36.84
C GLN A 40 17.37 -15.02 35.91
N ASN A 41 16.95 -16.20 36.36
CA ASN A 41 16.03 -17.05 35.60
C ASN A 41 14.64 -16.40 35.44
N ASP A 42 14.11 -15.75 36.47
CA ASP A 42 12.83 -15.03 36.37
C ASP A 42 12.89 -13.86 35.39
N ILE A 43 14.01 -13.13 35.36
CA ILE A 43 14.24 -12.08 34.36
C ILE A 43 14.24 -12.67 32.94
N ARG A 44 14.96 -13.79 32.71
CA ARG A 44 14.97 -14.48 31.40
C ARG A 44 13.57 -14.93 30.97
N LYS A 45 12.77 -15.49 31.89
CA LYS A 45 11.37 -15.83 31.62
C LYS A 45 10.52 -14.61 31.26
N GLY A 46 10.78 -13.48 31.91
CA GLY A 46 10.19 -12.18 31.56
C GLY A 46 10.46 -11.81 30.11
N ILE A 47 11.73 -11.82 29.69
CA ILE A 47 12.14 -11.51 28.31
C ILE A 47 11.45 -12.47 27.32
N LYS A 48 11.50 -13.79 27.57
CA LYS A 48 10.84 -14.81 26.74
C LYS A 48 9.34 -14.54 26.56
N ARG A 49 8.66 -14.09 27.63
CA ARG A 49 7.23 -13.76 27.60
C ARG A 49 6.95 -12.51 26.76
N GLU A 50 7.68 -11.42 26.99
CA GLU A 50 7.47 -10.16 26.29
C GLU A 50 7.77 -10.30 24.78
N MET A 51 8.80 -11.06 24.41
CA MET A 51 9.22 -11.20 23.02
C MET A 51 8.38 -12.18 22.19
N LYS A 52 7.46 -12.93 22.82
CA LYS A 52 6.65 -13.97 22.16
C LYS A 52 5.79 -13.43 21.00
N THR A 53 5.32 -12.20 21.10
CA THR A 53 4.42 -11.57 20.11
C THR A 53 5.16 -10.81 19.01
N VAL A 54 6.47 -10.56 19.18
CA VAL A 54 7.30 -9.76 18.26
C VAL A 54 7.20 -10.23 16.81
N PRO A 55 7.31 -11.54 16.48
CA PRO A 55 7.26 -11.97 15.08
C PRO A 55 5.96 -11.58 14.36
N VAL A 56 4.82 -11.74 15.05
CA VAL A 56 3.50 -11.45 14.48
C VAL A 56 3.30 -9.94 14.30
N LEU A 57 3.73 -9.13 15.27
CA LEU A 57 3.65 -7.68 15.19
C LEU A 57 4.52 -7.14 14.05
N LEU A 58 5.75 -7.64 13.96
CA LEU A 58 6.72 -7.23 12.94
C LEU A 58 6.22 -7.59 11.53
N GLU A 59 5.67 -8.78 11.34
CA GLU A 59 5.12 -9.21 10.05
C GLU A 59 3.99 -8.29 9.58
N ARG A 60 3.08 -7.93 10.48
CA ARG A 60 1.98 -7.02 10.15
C ARG A 60 2.47 -5.61 9.80
N LEU A 61 3.47 -5.11 10.52
CA LEU A 61 4.05 -3.79 10.28
C LEU A 61 4.76 -3.73 8.93
N ARG A 62 5.66 -4.68 8.64
CA ARG A 62 6.39 -4.70 7.36
C ARG A 62 5.44 -4.83 6.17
N GLU A 63 4.41 -5.67 6.28
CA GLU A 63 3.42 -5.88 5.22
C GLU A 63 2.68 -4.58 4.95
N TYR A 64 2.15 -3.95 6.01
CA TYR A 64 1.38 -2.73 5.88
C TYR A 64 2.21 -1.56 5.35
N ILE A 65 3.43 -1.36 5.89
CA ILE A 65 4.34 -0.30 5.45
C ILE A 65 4.65 -0.45 3.97
N ALA A 66 4.98 -1.66 3.52
CA ALA A 66 5.28 -1.91 2.11
C ALA A 66 4.04 -1.86 1.21
N GLU A 67 2.87 -2.28 1.71
CA GLU A 67 1.61 -2.25 0.97
C GLU A 67 1.06 -0.83 0.76
N HIS A 68 1.11 -0.01 1.81
CA HIS A 68 0.51 1.33 1.82
C HIS A 68 1.52 2.43 1.55
N ASP A 69 2.79 2.08 1.39
CA ASP A 69 3.87 3.01 1.13
C ASP A 69 3.97 4.12 2.23
N ASP A 70 3.59 3.77 3.46
CA ASP A 70 3.38 4.67 4.61
C ASP A 70 4.71 5.15 5.20
N LYS A 71 5.27 6.21 4.60
CA LYS A 71 6.56 6.82 5.01
C LYS A 71 6.57 7.25 6.47
N GLU A 72 5.45 7.73 7.00
CA GLU A 72 5.39 8.24 8.37
C GLU A 72 5.45 7.09 9.37
N LEU A 73 4.70 6.02 9.12
CA LEU A 73 4.79 4.81 9.93
C LEU A 73 6.18 4.16 9.82
N ALA A 74 6.78 4.15 8.62
CA ALA A 74 8.16 3.69 8.41
C ALA A 74 9.16 4.49 9.26
N ARG A 75 9.08 5.83 9.28
CA ARG A 75 9.91 6.69 10.14
C ARG A 75 9.78 6.32 11.62
N GLN A 76 8.55 6.15 12.09
CA GLN A 76 8.31 5.81 13.50
C GLN A 76 8.86 4.43 13.84
N PHE A 77 8.75 3.46 12.93
CA PHE A 77 9.34 2.14 13.08
C PHE A 77 10.88 2.19 13.11
N VAL A 78 11.50 3.00 12.25
CA VAL A 78 12.96 3.18 12.20
C VAL A 78 13.54 3.73 13.51
N ARG A 79 12.79 4.53 14.26
CA ARG A 79 13.23 5.06 15.58
C ARG A 79 13.52 3.96 16.60
N LEU A 80 12.99 2.75 16.42
CA LEU A 80 13.25 1.61 17.31
C LEU A 80 14.64 0.98 17.10
N HIS A 81 15.40 1.40 16.08
CA HIS A 81 16.67 0.80 15.68
C HIS A 81 17.65 0.62 16.84
N GLY A 82 17.90 1.70 17.60
CA GLY A 82 18.91 1.69 18.68
C GLY A 82 18.57 0.71 19.80
N GLU A 83 17.30 0.67 20.23
CA GLU A 83 16.85 -0.25 21.27
C GLU A 83 16.84 -1.70 20.80
N ALA A 84 16.36 -1.95 19.57
CA ALA A 84 16.31 -3.30 18.99
C ALA A 84 17.73 -3.89 18.80
N LYS A 85 18.68 -3.08 18.32
CA LYS A 85 20.08 -3.49 18.17
C LYS A 85 20.72 -3.82 19.52
N ARG A 86 20.60 -2.92 20.50
CA ARG A 86 21.13 -3.18 21.85
C ARG A 86 20.52 -4.43 22.47
N LEU A 87 19.20 -4.62 22.36
CA LEU A 87 18.52 -5.82 22.86
C LEU A 87 19.06 -7.09 22.18
N CYS A 88 19.28 -7.06 20.86
CA CYS A 88 19.88 -8.17 20.13
C CYS A 88 21.28 -8.51 20.64
N ASP A 89 22.14 -7.51 20.81
CA ASP A 89 23.51 -7.69 21.31
C ASP A 89 23.49 -8.32 22.71
N LEU A 90 22.61 -7.83 23.60
CA LEU A 90 22.48 -8.34 24.96
C LEU A 90 21.94 -9.77 25.02
N CYS A 91 20.89 -10.10 24.25
CA CYS A 91 20.37 -11.46 24.20
C CYS A 91 21.35 -12.44 23.54
N SER A 92 22.17 -11.96 22.58
CA SER A 92 23.18 -12.78 21.92
C SER A 92 24.32 -13.16 22.86
N ALA A 93 24.62 -12.33 23.87
CA ALA A 93 25.61 -12.66 24.89
C ALA A 93 25.18 -13.84 25.80
N ASP A 94 23.87 -14.12 25.91
CA ASP A 94 23.30 -15.26 26.66
C ASP A 94 22.64 -16.27 25.70
N GLN A 95 23.37 -16.67 24.65
CA GLN A 95 22.83 -17.42 23.51
C GLN A 95 22.19 -18.78 23.90
N THR A 96 22.69 -19.42 24.96
CA THR A 96 22.17 -20.71 25.44
C THR A 96 20.76 -20.61 26.02
N GLU A 97 20.40 -19.46 26.61
CA GLU A 97 19.10 -19.26 27.24
C GLU A 97 18.17 -18.34 26.45
N LEU A 98 18.71 -17.37 25.72
CA LEU A 98 17.98 -16.32 25.01
C LEU A 98 18.20 -16.34 23.48
N GLY A 99 18.66 -17.46 22.92
CA GLY A 99 18.95 -17.55 21.48
C GLY A 99 17.76 -17.25 20.56
N LYS A 100 16.52 -17.57 20.97
CA LYS A 100 15.30 -17.23 20.20
C LYS A 100 14.99 -15.75 20.27
N GLU A 101 15.17 -15.15 21.45
CA GLU A 101 14.95 -13.75 21.74
C GLU A 101 15.97 -12.89 21.00
N ALA A 102 17.25 -13.30 20.99
CA ALA A 102 18.30 -12.73 20.16
C ALA A 102 17.92 -12.77 18.68
N PHE A 103 17.40 -13.91 18.19
CA PHE A 103 16.92 -14.03 16.82
C PHE A 103 15.74 -13.08 16.52
N TYR A 104 14.77 -12.95 17.43
CA TYR A 104 13.63 -12.05 17.23
C TYR A 104 14.03 -10.57 17.22
N ALA A 105 14.86 -10.14 18.18
CA ALA A 105 15.44 -8.79 18.17
C ALA A 105 16.28 -8.58 16.91
N GLY A 106 17.00 -9.62 16.49
CA GLY A 106 17.73 -9.74 15.23
C GLY A 106 16.89 -9.39 14.01
N ILE A 107 15.77 -10.09 13.84
CA ILE A 107 14.86 -9.83 12.72
C ILE A 107 14.30 -8.41 12.81
N VAL A 108 13.94 -7.91 13.99
CA VAL A 108 13.42 -6.54 14.14
C VAL A 108 14.44 -5.51 13.65
N TYR A 109 15.68 -5.51 14.18
CA TYR A 109 16.65 -4.49 13.81
C TYR A 109 17.07 -4.60 12.34
N THR A 110 17.22 -5.82 11.80
CA THR A 110 17.55 -6.02 10.38
C THR A 110 16.39 -5.61 9.45
N THR A 111 15.13 -5.80 9.88
CA THR A 111 13.95 -5.30 9.15
C THR A 111 13.91 -3.77 9.18
N ILE A 112 14.30 -3.16 10.31
CA ILE A 112 14.41 -1.69 10.42
C ILE A 112 15.45 -1.18 9.43
N GLU A 113 16.66 -1.76 9.38
CA GLU A 113 17.69 -1.37 8.41
C GLU A 113 17.22 -1.54 6.96
N ALA A 114 16.48 -2.62 6.67
CA ALA A 114 15.93 -2.86 5.34
C ALA A 114 14.84 -1.83 4.95
N ILE A 115 13.95 -1.48 5.87
CA ILE A 115 12.93 -0.43 5.67
C ILE A 115 13.61 0.94 5.56
N ASP A 116 14.58 1.25 6.40
CA ASP A 116 15.31 2.51 6.37
C ASP A 116 16.02 2.71 5.02
N GLY A 117 16.83 1.73 4.59
CA GLY A 117 17.51 1.80 3.30
C GLY A 117 16.57 1.81 2.09
N TYR A 118 15.34 1.28 2.23
CA TYR A 118 14.36 1.31 1.14
C TYR A 118 13.57 2.62 1.06
N PHE A 119 13.17 3.18 2.21
CA PHE A 119 12.33 4.37 2.29
C PHE A 119 13.15 5.68 2.40
N PHE A 120 14.37 5.62 2.91
CA PHE A 120 15.22 6.75 3.25
C PHE A 120 16.69 6.56 2.78
N PRO A 121 16.95 6.30 1.49
CA PRO A 121 18.30 5.95 0.99
C PRO A 121 19.34 7.08 1.10
N ASP A 122 18.92 8.35 1.23
CA ASP A 122 19.82 9.52 1.22
C ASP A 122 20.33 9.95 2.61
N GLY A 123 20.09 9.15 3.66
CA GLY A 123 20.61 9.40 5.02
C GLY A 123 20.13 10.69 5.71
N SER A 124 19.34 11.52 5.03
CA SER A 124 18.74 12.72 5.59
C SER A 124 17.24 12.49 5.73
N GLY A 125 16.75 12.54 6.96
CA GLY A 125 15.31 12.54 7.29
C GLY A 125 14.56 13.77 6.77
N HIS A 126 15.10 14.48 5.77
CA HIS A 126 14.46 15.62 5.14
C HIS A 126 13.57 15.16 4.00
N GLU A 127 12.30 15.53 4.13
CA GLU A 127 11.39 15.57 3.00
C GLU A 127 11.99 16.47 1.93
N THR A 128 12.31 15.89 0.78
CA THR A 128 12.15 16.63 -0.46
C THR A 128 10.65 16.90 -0.60
N VAL A 129 10.24 18.04 -0.03
CA VAL A 129 8.95 18.67 -0.26
C VAL A 129 8.65 18.59 -1.74
N GLY A 130 7.59 17.85 -2.09
CA GLY A 130 7.00 17.79 -3.42
C GLY A 130 8.02 17.73 -4.55
N CYS A 131 8.85 16.70 -4.64
CA CYS A 131 9.50 16.43 -5.91
C CYS A 131 8.40 16.02 -6.89
N PRO A 132 8.10 16.82 -7.94
CA PRO A 132 7.08 16.44 -8.91
C PRO A 132 7.51 15.09 -9.47
N VAL A 133 6.64 14.08 -9.43
CA VAL A 133 6.91 12.84 -10.16
C VAL A 133 7.15 13.27 -11.60
N ARG A 134 8.42 13.19 -12.04
CA ARG A 134 8.83 13.58 -13.38
C ARG A 134 7.93 12.80 -14.33
N SER A 135 7.14 13.51 -15.13
CA SER A 135 6.27 12.89 -16.13
C SER A 135 7.18 12.11 -17.08
N MET A 136 7.14 10.77 -17.01
CA MET A 136 7.90 9.92 -17.91
C MET A 136 7.20 9.85 -19.27
N THR A 137 7.98 9.80 -20.33
CA THR A 137 7.51 9.42 -21.66
C THR A 137 7.23 7.92 -21.73
N ARG A 138 6.44 7.48 -22.72
CA ARG A 138 6.15 6.06 -22.94
C ARG A 138 7.43 5.22 -23.09
N THR A 139 8.44 5.77 -23.76
CA THR A 139 9.74 5.13 -23.98
C THR A 139 10.51 4.96 -22.68
N GLU A 140 10.62 6.03 -21.87
CA GLU A 140 11.29 5.95 -20.55
C GLU A 140 10.60 4.92 -19.63
N VAL A 141 9.28 4.81 -19.68
CA VAL A 141 8.52 3.79 -18.92
C VAL A 141 8.82 2.39 -19.44
N THR A 142 8.93 2.21 -20.76
CA THR A 142 9.28 0.92 -21.36
C THR A 142 10.67 0.47 -20.91
N ASP A 143 11.66 1.36 -20.98
CA ASP A 143 13.03 1.08 -20.53
C ASP A 143 13.08 0.74 -19.02
N CYS A 144 12.26 1.43 -18.22
CA CYS A 144 12.13 1.15 -16.80
C CYS A 144 11.50 -0.22 -16.53
N ILE A 145 10.44 -0.59 -17.27
CA ILE A 145 9.81 -1.91 -17.18
C ILE A 145 10.83 -3.00 -17.56
N ASP A 146 11.61 -2.79 -18.63
CA ASP A 146 12.62 -3.74 -19.06
C ASP A 146 13.76 -3.89 -18.06
N THR A 147 14.16 -2.79 -17.40
CA THR A 147 15.10 -2.83 -16.27
C THR A 147 14.57 -3.68 -15.12
N ILE A 148 13.30 -3.48 -14.72
CA ILE A 148 12.65 -4.25 -13.65
C ILE A 148 12.57 -5.74 -14.01
N ARG A 149 12.13 -6.07 -15.23
CA ARG A 149 12.01 -7.46 -15.70
C ARG A 149 13.36 -8.14 -15.80
N SER A 150 14.37 -7.44 -16.32
CA SER A 150 15.74 -7.93 -16.38
C SER A 150 16.27 -8.26 -14.99
N ALA A 151 16.04 -7.38 -14.00
CA ALA A 151 16.42 -7.62 -12.62
C ALA A 151 15.71 -8.85 -12.03
N ILE A 152 14.39 -8.99 -12.24
CA ILE A 152 13.63 -10.18 -11.77
C ILE A 152 14.21 -11.47 -12.36
N ARG A 153 14.46 -11.50 -13.66
CA ARG A 153 15.01 -12.69 -14.34
C ARG A 153 16.39 -13.06 -13.83
N LYS A 154 17.27 -12.07 -13.66
CA LYS A 154 18.61 -12.29 -13.08
C LYS A 154 18.51 -12.85 -11.66
N CYS A 155 17.62 -12.31 -10.83
CA CYS A 155 17.37 -12.85 -9.49
C CYS A 155 16.91 -14.30 -9.52
N VAL A 156 15.99 -14.67 -10.41
CA VAL A 156 15.52 -16.07 -10.55
C VAL A 156 16.67 -17.00 -10.97
N MET A 157 17.43 -16.63 -12.00
CA MET A 157 18.57 -17.44 -12.44
C MET A 157 19.61 -17.67 -11.33
N GLU A 158 19.87 -16.62 -10.54
CA GLU A 158 20.80 -16.70 -9.42
C GLU A 158 20.29 -17.63 -8.29
N THR A 159 18.99 -17.60 -8.01
CA THR A 159 18.36 -18.50 -7.02
C THR A 159 18.33 -19.96 -7.47
N GLU A 160 18.26 -20.21 -8.78
CA GLU A 160 18.31 -21.57 -9.33
C GLU A 160 19.74 -22.11 -9.35
N ALA A 161 20.74 -21.25 -9.60
CA ALA A 161 22.15 -21.63 -9.66
C ALA A 161 22.80 -21.85 -8.29
N ASN A 162 22.33 -21.19 -7.22
CA ASN A 162 22.95 -21.23 -5.90
C ASN A 162 22.05 -21.83 -4.79
N LYS A 163 22.58 -22.83 -4.07
CA LYS A 163 21.87 -23.49 -2.94
C LYS A 163 21.92 -22.71 -1.62
N GLY A 164 22.73 -21.65 -1.52
CA GLY A 164 22.89 -20.85 -0.30
C GLY A 164 22.00 -19.60 -0.30
N LYS A 165 20.99 -19.54 0.59
CA LYS A 165 19.98 -18.46 0.62
C LYS A 165 20.56 -17.06 0.87
N GLU A 166 21.62 -16.96 1.68
CA GLU A 166 22.17 -15.68 2.12
C GLU A 166 22.98 -14.96 1.04
N LYS A 167 23.96 -15.64 0.43
CA LYS A 167 24.75 -15.11 -0.71
C LYS A 167 23.87 -14.77 -1.92
N THR A 168 22.79 -15.52 -2.10
CA THR A 168 21.79 -15.29 -3.16
C THR A 168 21.01 -13.99 -2.92
N GLY A 169 20.62 -13.71 -1.67
CA GLY A 169 19.93 -12.47 -1.32
C GLY A 169 20.78 -11.21 -1.47
N GLU A 170 22.07 -11.27 -1.16
CA GLU A 170 22.99 -10.13 -1.38
C GLU A 170 23.16 -9.79 -2.86
N LYS A 171 23.32 -10.80 -3.71
CA LYS A 171 23.39 -10.59 -5.15
C LYS A 171 22.08 -10.04 -5.71
N ALA A 172 20.94 -10.54 -5.22
CA ALA A 172 19.62 -10.02 -5.60
C ALA A 172 19.47 -8.53 -5.21
N PHE A 173 19.98 -8.13 -4.05
CA PHE A 173 20.04 -6.72 -3.65
C PHE A 173 20.84 -5.88 -4.65
N SER A 174 22.03 -6.32 -5.03
CA SER A 174 22.85 -5.63 -6.05
C SER A 174 22.18 -5.56 -7.42
N MET A 175 21.52 -6.64 -7.86
CA MET A 175 20.78 -6.68 -9.14
C MET A 175 19.59 -5.71 -9.16
N LEU A 176 19.05 -5.35 -7.99
CA LEU A 176 17.94 -4.43 -7.83
C LEU A 176 18.36 -3.00 -7.50
N ALA A 177 19.66 -2.68 -7.51
CA ALA A 177 20.16 -1.35 -7.14
C ALA A 177 19.54 -0.25 -8.01
N ASP A 178 19.44 -0.48 -9.32
CA ASP A 178 18.90 0.48 -10.29
C ASP A 178 17.37 0.60 -10.28
N VAL A 179 16.68 -0.27 -9.54
CA VAL A 179 15.22 -0.29 -9.42
C VAL A 179 14.81 0.43 -8.14
N ASP A 180 14.74 1.75 -8.16
CA ASP A 180 14.29 2.53 -7.01
C ASP A 180 12.75 2.60 -6.90
N ARG A 181 12.27 3.06 -5.75
CA ARG A 181 10.84 3.21 -5.46
C ARG A 181 10.16 4.21 -6.38
N ASN A 182 10.81 5.33 -6.70
CA ASN A 182 10.23 6.39 -7.53
C ASN A 182 9.99 5.88 -8.96
N LYS A 183 10.91 5.06 -9.48
CA LYS A 183 10.74 4.35 -10.76
C LYS A 183 9.54 3.42 -10.77
N ILE A 184 9.39 2.58 -9.73
CA ILE A 184 8.24 1.66 -9.61
C ILE A 184 6.92 2.45 -9.59
N GLN A 185 6.87 3.52 -8.80
CA GLN A 185 5.69 4.37 -8.67
C GLN A 185 5.41 5.15 -9.97
N ALA A 186 6.42 5.68 -10.64
CA ALA A 186 6.26 6.39 -11.91
C ALA A 186 5.74 5.47 -13.03
N VAL A 187 6.21 4.22 -13.10
CA VAL A 187 5.68 3.20 -14.02
C VAL A 187 4.19 2.95 -13.73
N LYS A 188 3.82 2.74 -12.46
CA LYS A 188 2.43 2.55 -12.05
C LYS A 188 1.56 3.74 -12.45
N GLU A 189 1.96 4.94 -12.09
CA GLU A 189 1.21 6.16 -12.39
C GLU A 189 1.05 6.35 -13.88
N TYR A 190 2.10 6.17 -14.67
CA TYR A 190 2.02 6.30 -16.12
C TYR A 190 1.03 5.30 -16.72
N ILE A 191 1.18 4.00 -16.42
CA ILE A 191 0.31 2.94 -16.96
C ILE A 191 -1.15 3.20 -16.59
N VAL A 192 -1.40 3.57 -15.32
CA VAL A 192 -2.75 3.80 -14.81
C VAL A 192 -3.37 5.07 -15.41
N ASN A 193 -2.60 6.14 -15.52
CA ASN A 193 -3.09 7.42 -16.05
C ASN A 193 -3.39 7.33 -17.55
N THR A 194 -2.50 6.67 -18.30
CA THR A 194 -2.65 6.50 -19.76
C THR A 194 -3.55 5.33 -20.15
N ASN A 195 -3.88 4.44 -19.21
CA ASN A 195 -4.60 3.19 -19.48
C ASN A 195 -3.90 2.29 -20.51
N ASP A 196 -2.57 2.32 -20.57
CA ASP A 196 -1.79 1.57 -21.56
C ASP A 196 -1.81 0.07 -21.25
N LYS A 197 -2.68 -0.67 -21.96
CA LYS A 197 -2.88 -2.11 -21.78
C LYS A 197 -1.64 -2.93 -22.18
N ASP A 198 -0.84 -2.44 -23.13
CA ASP A 198 0.35 -3.17 -23.60
C ASP A 198 1.48 -3.07 -22.59
N LEU A 199 1.73 -1.87 -22.05
CA LEU A 199 2.67 -1.68 -20.95
C LEU A 199 2.19 -2.37 -19.67
N ALA A 200 0.88 -2.40 -19.41
CA ALA A 200 0.33 -3.16 -18.29
C ALA A 200 0.62 -4.67 -18.41
N ARG A 201 0.48 -5.27 -19.60
CA ARG A 201 0.85 -6.68 -19.82
C ARG A 201 2.34 -6.89 -19.67
N LEU A 202 3.14 -6.03 -20.30
CA LEU A 202 4.60 -6.07 -20.24
C LEU A 202 5.10 -6.03 -18.80
N PHE A 203 4.60 -5.07 -18.02
CA PHE A 203 4.99 -4.87 -16.63
C PHE A 203 4.57 -6.04 -15.73
N THR A 204 3.45 -6.71 -16.00
CA THR A 204 2.89 -7.74 -15.12
C THR A 204 3.27 -9.17 -15.51
N GLU A 205 4.06 -9.35 -16.57
CA GLU A 205 4.43 -10.66 -17.12
C GLU A 205 5.16 -11.56 -16.10
N ASP A 206 6.11 -10.99 -15.35
CA ASP A 206 6.92 -11.71 -14.37
C ASP A 206 6.34 -11.67 -12.94
N PHE A 207 5.03 -11.38 -12.79
CA PHE A 207 4.36 -11.21 -11.48
C PHE A 207 4.58 -12.39 -10.52
N ALA A 208 4.38 -13.63 -10.97
CA ALA A 208 4.53 -14.80 -10.11
C ALA A 208 5.98 -14.97 -9.59
N LYS A 209 6.97 -14.61 -10.41
CA LYS A 209 8.39 -14.64 -10.03
C LYS A 209 8.69 -13.57 -8.98
N ALA A 210 8.15 -12.37 -9.15
CA ALA A 210 8.29 -11.30 -8.17
C ALA A 210 7.70 -11.68 -6.80
N VAL A 211 6.51 -12.29 -6.77
CA VAL A 211 5.88 -12.81 -5.54
C VAL A 211 6.75 -13.90 -4.90
N HIS A 212 7.29 -14.82 -5.69
CA HIS A 212 8.14 -15.90 -5.16
C HIS A 212 9.41 -15.34 -4.50
N LEU A 213 10.11 -14.43 -5.19
CA LEU A 213 11.32 -13.79 -4.70
C LEU A 213 11.07 -12.96 -3.44
N SER A 214 9.92 -12.28 -3.33
CA SER A 214 9.60 -11.50 -2.13
C SER A 214 9.51 -12.35 -0.87
N VAL A 215 8.95 -13.56 -0.98
CA VAL A 215 8.85 -14.51 0.14
C VAL A 215 10.21 -15.16 0.42
N MET A 216 10.98 -15.46 -0.64
CA MET A 216 12.27 -16.14 -0.51
C MET A 216 13.27 -15.36 0.36
N PHE A 217 13.37 -14.05 0.16
CA PHE A 217 14.38 -13.23 0.85
C PHE A 217 13.92 -12.68 2.22
N GLN A 218 12.69 -13.01 2.63
CA GLN A 218 12.04 -12.47 3.83
C GLN A 218 12.78 -12.74 5.15
N LYS A 219 13.60 -13.80 5.21
CA LYS A 219 14.34 -14.22 6.42
C LYS A 219 15.87 -14.15 6.27
N GLY A 220 16.36 -13.44 5.25
CA GLY A 220 17.80 -13.29 5.01
C GLY A 220 18.44 -12.20 5.88
N ASN A 221 19.70 -11.88 5.60
CA ASN A 221 20.39 -10.71 6.16
C ASN A 221 19.73 -9.38 5.69
N PRO A 222 20.11 -8.20 6.23
CA PRO A 222 19.45 -6.93 5.89
C PRO A 222 19.35 -6.65 4.38
N ARG A 223 20.40 -6.96 3.62
CA ARG A 223 20.42 -6.77 2.16
C ARG A 223 19.42 -7.69 1.48
N ALA A 224 19.39 -8.97 1.86
CA ALA A 224 18.41 -9.92 1.35
C ALA A 224 16.98 -9.47 1.70
N GLN A 225 16.71 -9.08 2.95
CA GLN A 225 15.39 -8.58 3.35
C GLN A 225 14.99 -7.33 2.56
N SER A 226 15.91 -6.40 2.30
CA SER A 226 15.67 -5.23 1.46
C SER A 226 15.30 -5.62 0.02
N ALA A 227 16.00 -6.60 -0.56
CA ALA A 227 15.63 -7.17 -1.86
C ALA A 227 14.22 -7.80 -1.83
N GLY A 228 13.87 -8.48 -0.74
CA GLY A 228 12.54 -9.05 -0.51
C GLY A 228 11.43 -7.99 -0.44
N ILE A 229 11.64 -6.91 0.33
CA ILE A 229 10.71 -5.78 0.44
C ILE A 229 10.54 -5.09 -0.91
N LYS A 230 11.63 -4.85 -1.63
CA LYS A 230 11.59 -4.23 -2.96
C LYS A 230 10.84 -5.12 -3.96
N MET A 231 11.07 -6.44 -3.93
CA MET A 231 10.28 -7.39 -4.75
C MET A 231 8.80 -7.41 -4.37
N PHE A 232 8.49 -7.35 -3.08
CA PHE A 232 7.11 -7.28 -2.61
C PHE A 232 6.41 -6.03 -3.13
N HIS A 233 7.05 -4.85 -3.08
CA HIS A 233 6.47 -3.62 -3.62
C HIS A 233 6.28 -3.69 -5.14
N ILE A 234 7.22 -4.28 -5.88
CA ILE A 234 7.06 -4.54 -7.32
C ILE A 234 5.85 -5.45 -7.58
N ALA A 235 5.75 -6.57 -6.86
CA ALA A 235 4.65 -7.53 -7.00
C ALA A 235 3.29 -6.89 -6.66
N LEU A 236 3.20 -6.09 -5.60
CA LEU A 236 2.00 -5.35 -5.25
C LEU A 236 1.60 -4.36 -6.35
N THR A 237 2.59 -3.65 -6.90
CA THR A 237 2.37 -2.69 -7.98
C THR A 237 1.89 -3.38 -9.25
N MET A 238 2.48 -4.53 -9.60
CA MET A 238 2.02 -5.38 -10.70
C MET A 238 0.59 -5.88 -10.45
N SER A 239 0.28 -6.35 -9.25
CA SER A 239 -1.08 -6.78 -8.87
C SER A 239 -2.09 -5.64 -9.00
N TYR A 240 -1.72 -4.43 -8.59
CA TYR A 240 -2.55 -3.24 -8.76
C TYR A 240 -2.82 -2.96 -10.24
N VAL A 241 -1.77 -2.88 -11.07
CA VAL A 241 -1.90 -2.65 -12.51
C VAL A 241 -2.75 -3.73 -13.18
N LYS A 242 -2.49 -5.00 -12.85
CA LYS A 242 -3.25 -6.14 -13.37
C LYS A 242 -4.74 -6.06 -13.04
N ARG A 243 -5.08 -5.76 -11.78
CA ARG A 243 -6.48 -5.64 -11.32
C ARG A 243 -7.21 -4.42 -11.90
N ASN A 244 -6.51 -3.30 -12.12
CA ASN A 244 -7.15 -2.04 -12.51
C ASN A 244 -7.17 -1.79 -14.03
N ILE A 245 -6.19 -2.32 -14.78
CA ILE A 245 -6.03 -2.07 -16.22
C ILE A 245 -6.36 -3.32 -17.05
N LEU A 246 -6.01 -4.50 -16.54
CA LEU A 246 -6.22 -5.79 -17.22
C LEU A 246 -7.46 -6.54 -16.71
N HIS A 247 -8.39 -5.86 -16.01
CA HIS A 247 -9.58 -6.47 -15.39
C HIS A 247 -10.44 -7.29 -16.37
N GLU A 248 -10.55 -6.87 -17.63
CA GLU A 248 -11.29 -7.61 -18.66
C GLU A 248 -10.64 -8.96 -19.02
N ASP A 249 -9.30 -9.03 -18.99
CA ASP A 249 -8.57 -10.27 -19.27
C ASP A 249 -8.71 -11.24 -18.09
N MET A 250 -8.89 -10.74 -16.86
CA MET A 250 -9.20 -11.54 -15.67
C MET A 250 -10.60 -12.18 -15.73
N LEU A 251 -11.60 -11.43 -16.21
CA LEU A 251 -12.96 -11.94 -16.41
C LEU A 251 -13.05 -12.92 -17.59
N LYS A 252 -12.28 -12.70 -18.66
CA LYS A 252 -12.15 -13.68 -19.76
C LYS A 252 -11.47 -14.97 -19.32
N PHE A 253 -10.37 -14.87 -18.55
CA PHE A 253 -9.72 -16.06 -17.97
C PHE A 253 -10.63 -16.79 -16.98
N GLN A 254 -11.36 -16.10 -16.10
CA GLN A 254 -12.32 -16.73 -15.20
C GLN A 254 -13.52 -17.35 -15.95
N ALA A 255 -14.00 -16.71 -17.01
CA ALA A 255 -15.06 -17.26 -17.86
C ALA A 255 -14.61 -18.51 -18.63
N GLU A 256 -13.33 -18.63 -18.98
CA GLU A 256 -12.76 -19.82 -19.61
C GLU A 256 -12.44 -20.94 -18.61
N THR A 257 -12.32 -20.64 -17.30
CA THR A 257 -11.87 -21.64 -16.30
C THR A 257 -12.92 -22.06 -15.27
N VAL A 258 -14.12 -21.48 -15.24
CA VAL A 258 -15.13 -21.83 -14.23
C VAL A 258 -16.48 -22.15 -14.86
N SER A 259 -16.60 -23.40 -15.34
CA SER A 259 -17.90 -24.07 -15.34
C SER A 259 -18.18 -24.61 -13.94
N ASN A 260 -19.26 -24.10 -13.35
CA ASN A 260 -20.00 -24.61 -12.20
C ASN A 260 -19.42 -24.53 -10.77
N HIS A 261 -20.30 -23.96 -9.94
CA HIS A 261 -20.59 -24.24 -8.54
C HIS A 261 -20.11 -23.25 -7.46
N GLU A 262 -21.12 -22.75 -6.74
CA GLU A 262 -21.13 -22.19 -5.37
C GLU A 262 -20.48 -20.82 -5.09
N LEU A 263 -21.29 -19.77 -5.25
CA LEU A 263 -21.25 -18.61 -4.34
C LEU A 263 -22.65 -18.35 -3.77
N GLN A 264 -22.98 -19.05 -2.69
CA GLN A 264 -24.02 -18.65 -1.76
C GLN A 264 -23.45 -18.70 -0.34
N GLY A 265 -23.48 -17.57 0.35
CA GLY A 265 -23.19 -17.51 1.77
C GLY A 265 -22.82 -16.11 2.26
N PHE A 266 -23.67 -15.59 3.15
CA PHE A 266 -23.45 -14.47 4.05
C PHE A 266 -23.83 -13.05 3.58
N VAL A 267 -25.13 -12.80 3.74
CA VAL A 267 -25.68 -11.47 4.05
C VAL A 267 -25.45 -11.20 5.54
N ALA A 268 -24.91 -10.02 5.87
CA ALA A 268 -25.09 -9.41 7.18
C ALA A 268 -25.36 -7.91 6.95
N THR A 269 -26.54 -7.48 7.39
CA THR A 269 -27.04 -6.11 7.47
C THR A 269 -26.38 -5.39 8.64
N ASP A 270 -25.97 -4.13 8.44
CA ASP A 270 -25.94 -3.16 9.54
C ASP A 270 -26.07 -1.73 8.99
N THR A 271 -27.12 -1.04 9.45
CA THR A 271 -27.47 0.34 9.13
C THR A 271 -26.89 1.31 10.16
N ALA A 272 -26.28 2.40 9.65
CA ALA A 272 -26.09 3.75 10.24
C ALA A 272 -25.29 3.85 11.56
N GLN A 273 -24.27 4.72 11.73
CA GLN A 273 -24.11 6.11 11.28
C GLN A 273 -22.63 6.49 11.49
N GLY A 274 -21.99 7.13 10.49
CA GLY A 274 -20.64 7.74 10.62
C GLY A 274 -19.45 6.94 10.09
N GLY A 275 -19.67 5.88 9.31
CA GLY A 275 -18.63 5.05 8.70
C GLY A 275 -18.45 5.31 7.20
N THR A 276 -17.23 5.10 6.70
CA THR A 276 -16.93 5.02 5.27
C THR A 276 -17.81 3.98 4.58
N PHE A 277 -18.39 4.30 3.42
CA PHE A 277 -19.26 3.36 2.70
C PHE A 277 -18.47 2.16 2.17
N ASN A 278 -19.08 0.97 2.25
CA ASN A 278 -18.46 -0.27 1.74
C ASN A 278 -18.47 -0.29 0.21
N THR A 279 -17.31 -0.61 -0.38
CA THR A 279 -17.14 -0.64 -1.83
C THR A 279 -17.20 -2.07 -2.39
N THR A 280 -17.62 -2.22 -3.64
CA THR A 280 -17.61 -3.48 -4.39
C THR A 280 -16.26 -3.76 -5.05
N ALA A 281 -15.46 -2.70 -5.26
CA ALA A 281 -14.11 -2.72 -5.80
C ALA A 281 -13.33 -1.49 -5.29
N GLN A 282 -12.01 -1.46 -5.47
CA GLN A 282 -11.23 -0.26 -5.16
C GLN A 282 -11.66 0.88 -6.07
N VAL A 283 -12.13 1.98 -5.48
CA VAL A 283 -12.57 3.16 -6.22
C VAL A 283 -11.33 3.95 -6.64
N PRO A 284 -11.11 4.24 -7.93
CA PRO A 284 -9.91 4.97 -8.37
C PRO A 284 -10.11 6.48 -8.18
N VAL A 285 -10.30 6.89 -6.92
CA VAL A 285 -10.72 8.24 -6.53
C VAL A 285 -9.70 9.31 -6.92
N LEU A 286 -8.39 9.02 -6.80
CA LEU A 286 -7.33 9.95 -7.21
C LEU A 286 -7.32 10.16 -8.74
N ARG A 287 -7.58 9.10 -9.51
CA ARG A 287 -7.69 9.17 -10.96
C ARG A 287 -8.90 10.01 -11.38
N LEU A 288 -10.02 9.81 -10.68
CA LEU A 288 -11.22 10.64 -10.84
C LEU A 288 -10.95 12.10 -10.49
N TYR A 289 -10.25 12.38 -9.39
CA TYR A 289 -9.84 13.73 -9.00
C TYR A 289 -9.02 14.42 -10.10
N GLN A 290 -7.94 13.78 -10.57
CA GLN A 290 -7.07 14.29 -11.63
C GLN A 290 -7.85 14.53 -12.94
N PHE A 291 -8.77 13.63 -13.29
CA PHE A 291 -9.63 13.81 -14.44
C PHE A 291 -10.55 15.03 -14.28
N LEU A 292 -11.19 15.21 -13.12
CA LEU A 292 -12.11 16.33 -12.90
C LEU A 292 -11.39 17.68 -12.83
N THR A 293 -10.14 17.73 -12.35
CA THR A 293 -9.35 18.96 -12.31
C THR A 293 -8.69 19.32 -13.65
N SER A 294 -8.57 18.38 -14.58
CA SER A 294 -7.97 18.60 -15.91
C SER A 294 -8.97 18.63 -17.07
N PHE A 295 -10.11 17.95 -16.94
CA PHE A 295 -11.12 17.91 -17.99
C PHE A 295 -11.81 19.27 -18.10
N THR A 296 -11.69 19.91 -19.26
CA THR A 296 -12.32 21.21 -19.52
C THR A 296 -13.74 21.04 -20.04
N VAL A 297 -14.67 21.86 -19.54
CA VAL A 297 -16.04 21.89 -20.02
C VAL A 297 -16.07 22.36 -21.48
N GLN A 298 -16.77 21.62 -22.33
CA GLN A 298 -16.80 21.87 -23.78
C GLN A 298 -17.95 22.81 -24.21
N SER A 299 -19.01 22.94 -23.41
CA SER A 299 -20.16 23.79 -23.69
C SER A 299 -20.80 24.41 -22.44
N GLY A 300 -21.57 25.49 -22.62
CA GLY A 300 -22.29 26.18 -21.54
C GLY A 300 -21.48 27.28 -20.83
N PRO A 301 -22.01 27.83 -19.72
CA PRO A 301 -21.44 29.00 -19.01
C PRO A 301 -20.07 28.71 -18.37
N ASP A 302 -19.74 27.45 -18.14
CA ASP A 302 -18.46 27.02 -17.57
C ASP A 302 -17.44 26.58 -18.63
N LYS A 303 -17.71 26.82 -19.92
CA LYS A 303 -16.83 26.42 -21.02
C LYS A 303 -15.38 26.88 -20.78
N GLY A 304 -14.44 25.97 -20.95
CA GLY A 304 -13.00 26.20 -20.75
C GLY A 304 -12.52 26.05 -19.31
N LYS A 305 -13.41 25.98 -18.31
CA LYS A 305 -13.05 25.71 -16.91
C LYS A 305 -12.91 24.21 -16.65
N PRO A 306 -12.05 23.81 -15.68
CA PRO A 306 -12.03 22.45 -15.17
C PRO A 306 -13.35 22.11 -14.46
N LEU A 307 -13.68 20.82 -14.38
CA LEU A 307 -14.91 20.35 -13.71
C LEU A 307 -14.87 20.49 -12.19
N LEU A 308 -13.67 20.47 -11.63
CA LEU A 308 -13.37 20.68 -10.22
C LEU A 308 -12.19 21.65 -10.13
N ASP A 309 -12.31 22.69 -9.32
CA ASP A 309 -11.22 23.62 -9.08
C ASP A 309 -10.18 22.99 -8.14
N GLY A 310 -9.12 22.44 -8.74
CA GLY A 310 -8.02 21.82 -8.00
C GLY A 310 -7.15 22.78 -7.18
N ASN A 311 -7.33 24.11 -7.34
CA ASN A 311 -6.68 25.08 -6.46
C ASN A 311 -7.47 25.29 -5.16
N ALA A 312 -8.79 25.04 -5.19
CA ALA A 312 -9.68 25.21 -4.05
C ALA A 312 -9.98 23.89 -3.32
N VAL A 313 -9.89 22.75 -4.01
CA VAL A 313 -10.19 21.42 -3.47
C VAL A 313 -8.95 20.55 -3.57
N SER A 314 -8.43 20.08 -2.43
CA SER A 314 -7.31 19.13 -2.43
C SER A 314 -7.75 17.71 -2.82
N ASP A 315 -6.81 16.87 -3.24
CA ASP A 315 -7.03 15.44 -3.47
C ASP A 315 -7.55 14.74 -2.20
N LYS A 316 -7.02 15.10 -1.04
CA LYS A 316 -7.46 14.60 0.28
C LYS A 316 -8.91 14.98 0.59
N ASP A 317 -9.32 16.20 0.29
CA ASP A 317 -10.70 16.65 0.51
C ASP A 317 -11.67 15.95 -0.45
N PHE A 318 -11.26 15.79 -1.70
CA PHE A 318 -12.03 15.03 -2.68
C PHE A 318 -12.18 13.55 -2.29
N ILE A 319 -11.10 12.91 -1.82
CA ILE A 319 -11.14 11.53 -1.34
C ILE A 319 -12.09 11.39 -0.16
N HIS A 320 -12.01 12.30 0.82
CA HIS A 320 -12.94 12.29 1.95
C HIS A 320 -14.39 12.45 1.49
N ALA A 321 -14.65 13.37 0.56
CA ALA A 321 -16.00 13.61 0.04
C ALA A 321 -16.59 12.36 -0.62
N VAL A 322 -15.81 11.70 -1.48
CA VAL A 322 -16.24 10.48 -2.17
C VAL A 322 -16.43 9.32 -1.19
N MET A 323 -15.51 9.10 -0.25
CA MET A 323 -15.58 7.94 0.64
C MET A 323 -16.67 8.06 1.72
N ARG A 324 -17.04 9.30 2.11
CA ARG A 324 -18.09 9.56 3.09
C ARG A 324 -19.45 9.94 2.50
N ALA A 325 -19.54 10.02 1.16
CA ALA A 325 -20.69 10.59 0.47
C ALA A 325 -21.05 11.99 1.00
N ASP A 326 -20.06 12.78 1.40
CA ASP A 326 -20.23 14.15 1.88
C ASP A 326 -19.55 15.12 0.92
N TYR A 327 -20.32 15.58 -0.05
CA TYR A 327 -19.86 16.46 -1.12
C TYR A 327 -19.96 17.94 -0.76
N SER A 328 -20.44 18.28 0.43
CA SER A 328 -20.60 19.67 0.89
C SER A 328 -19.34 20.54 0.73
N PRO A 329 -18.10 20.04 1.00
CA PRO A 329 -16.91 20.89 0.92
C PRO A 329 -16.49 21.20 -0.51
N ILE A 330 -16.86 20.35 -1.47
CA ILE A 330 -16.36 20.43 -2.85
C ILE A 330 -17.42 20.92 -3.84
N TYR A 331 -18.69 20.88 -3.46
CA TYR A 331 -19.80 21.16 -4.37
C TYR A 331 -19.84 22.61 -4.85
N GLY A 332 -19.35 23.56 -4.04
CA GLY A 332 -19.21 24.97 -4.42
C GLY A 332 -18.14 25.22 -5.50
N HIS A 333 -17.18 24.31 -5.64
CA HIS A 333 -15.98 24.46 -6.47
C HIS A 333 -16.00 23.54 -7.69
N CYS A 334 -17.19 23.15 -8.16
CA CYS A 334 -17.34 22.19 -9.26
C CYS A 334 -18.47 22.56 -10.23
N VAL A 335 -18.44 21.93 -11.40
CA VAL A 335 -19.53 21.98 -12.36
C VAL A 335 -20.65 21.03 -11.90
N LYS A 336 -21.63 21.60 -11.19
CA LYS A 336 -22.68 20.88 -10.44
C LYS A 336 -23.33 19.75 -11.25
N GLY A 337 -23.77 20.01 -12.48
CA GLY A 337 -24.42 18.99 -13.32
C GLY A 337 -23.53 17.79 -13.63
N LYS A 338 -22.24 18.03 -13.89
CA LYS A 338 -21.26 16.98 -14.17
C LYS A 338 -20.86 16.23 -12.91
N LEU A 339 -20.71 16.91 -11.77
CA LEU A 339 -20.46 16.25 -10.49
C LEU A 339 -21.65 15.35 -10.10
N ARG A 340 -22.89 15.81 -10.24
CA ARG A 340 -24.10 14.98 -10.00
C ARG A 340 -24.11 13.70 -10.85
N CYS A 341 -23.71 13.80 -12.13
CA CYS A 341 -23.52 12.65 -13.00
C CYS A 341 -22.47 11.68 -12.45
N VAL A 342 -21.30 12.19 -12.07
CA VAL A 342 -20.22 11.40 -11.49
C VAL A 342 -20.69 10.67 -10.24
N VAL A 343 -21.28 11.37 -9.26
CA VAL A 343 -21.80 10.77 -8.01
C VAL A 343 -22.82 9.67 -8.33
N THR A 344 -23.71 9.91 -9.29
CA THR A 344 -24.75 8.94 -9.68
C THR A 344 -24.15 7.69 -10.32
N LEU A 345 -23.21 7.84 -11.25
CA LEU A 345 -22.62 6.69 -11.95
C LEU A 345 -21.64 5.93 -11.04
N LEU A 346 -20.82 6.65 -10.29
CA LEU A 346 -19.85 6.12 -9.33
C LEU A 346 -20.54 5.29 -8.24
N SER A 347 -21.59 5.83 -7.62
CA SER A 347 -22.34 5.14 -6.55
C SER A 347 -22.82 3.76 -7.00
N LYS A 348 -23.46 3.68 -8.18
CA LYS A 348 -24.00 2.42 -8.71
C LYS A 348 -22.93 1.40 -9.07
N ALA A 349 -21.77 1.88 -9.52
CA ALA A 349 -20.70 1.02 -10.01
C ALA A 349 -19.79 0.49 -8.89
N TYR A 350 -19.54 1.29 -7.86
CA TYR A 350 -18.46 1.04 -6.91
C TYR A 350 -18.89 0.85 -5.45
N PHE A 351 -20.14 1.15 -5.09
CA PHE A 351 -20.61 1.06 -3.70
C PHE A 351 -21.67 -0.03 -3.55
N LYS A 352 -21.55 -0.85 -2.49
CA LYS A 352 -22.52 -1.92 -2.20
C LYS A 352 -23.89 -1.30 -1.87
N ASP A 353 -23.89 -0.35 -0.96
CA ASP A 353 -25.08 0.35 -0.48
C ASP A 353 -25.37 1.62 -1.30
N TRP A 354 -25.30 1.51 -2.64
CA TRP A 354 -25.33 2.65 -3.55
C TRP A 354 -26.57 3.54 -3.39
N LYS A 355 -27.70 2.99 -2.94
CA LYS A 355 -28.93 3.76 -2.66
C LYS A 355 -28.74 4.67 -1.46
N GLU A 356 -28.19 4.16 -0.36
CA GLU A 356 -27.91 4.94 0.85
C GLU A 356 -26.82 5.97 0.61
N TYR A 357 -25.78 5.56 -0.14
CA TYR A 357 -24.73 6.47 -0.61
C TYR A 357 -25.32 7.68 -1.35
N ARG A 358 -26.24 7.45 -2.29
CA ARG A 358 -26.89 8.54 -3.05
C ARG A 358 -27.75 9.43 -2.16
N ILE A 359 -28.44 8.87 -1.17
CA ILE A 359 -29.23 9.66 -0.21
C ILE A 359 -28.31 10.56 0.61
N ALA A 360 -27.20 10.02 1.14
CA ALA A 360 -26.21 10.79 1.88
C ALA A 360 -25.56 11.88 1.02
N ALA A 361 -25.10 11.53 -0.19
CA ALA A 361 -24.52 12.47 -1.13
C ALA A 361 -25.50 13.58 -1.51
N ALA A 362 -26.76 13.25 -1.80
CA ALA A 362 -27.77 14.25 -2.11
C ALA A 362 -28.01 15.20 -0.94
N ARG A 363 -28.16 14.66 0.28
CA ARG A 363 -28.35 15.46 1.50
C ARG A 363 -27.19 16.41 1.77
N SER A 364 -25.94 15.97 1.58
CA SER A 364 -24.75 16.81 1.79
C SER A 364 -24.71 18.08 0.92
N ILE A 365 -25.40 18.07 -0.22
CA ILE A 365 -25.41 19.21 -1.17
C ILE A 365 -26.80 19.86 -1.29
N GLY A 366 -27.69 19.57 -0.33
CA GLY A 366 -29.03 20.15 -0.26
C GLY A 366 -30.00 19.66 -1.35
N LEU A 367 -29.85 18.43 -1.85
CA LEU A 367 -30.70 17.83 -2.87
C LEU A 367 -31.43 16.57 -2.36
N THR A 368 -32.46 16.15 -3.08
CA THR A 368 -33.04 14.80 -2.95
C THR A 368 -32.32 13.80 -3.86
N ALA A 369 -32.41 12.50 -3.58
CA ALA A 369 -31.80 11.47 -4.41
C ALA A 369 -32.34 11.48 -5.86
N GLU A 370 -33.62 11.82 -6.04
CA GLU A 370 -34.24 11.99 -7.36
C GLU A 370 -33.67 13.20 -8.08
N SER A 371 -33.43 14.30 -7.36
CA SER A 371 -32.86 15.53 -7.91
C SER A 371 -31.37 15.38 -8.22
N LEU A 372 -30.65 14.56 -7.46
CA LEU A 372 -29.25 14.18 -7.73
C LEU A 372 -29.14 13.43 -9.07
N ALA A 373 -30.12 12.57 -9.39
CA ALA A 373 -30.16 11.83 -10.65
C ALA A 373 -30.59 12.69 -11.87
N LYS A 374 -31.06 13.92 -11.65
CA LYS A 374 -31.40 14.88 -12.71
C LYS A 374 -30.17 15.70 -13.08
N TYR A 375 -29.46 15.23 -14.10
CA TYR A 375 -28.35 15.94 -14.72
C TYR A 375 -28.42 15.83 -16.24
N ASN A 376 -27.91 16.85 -16.92
CA ASN A 376 -27.67 16.81 -18.36
C ASN A 376 -26.17 16.94 -18.59
N VAL A 377 -25.58 15.94 -19.24
CA VAL A 377 -24.14 15.91 -19.52
C VAL A 377 -23.88 15.44 -20.94
N GLU A 378 -22.79 15.93 -21.51
CA GLU A 378 -22.41 15.65 -22.89
C GLU A 378 -21.98 14.18 -23.04
N LYS A 379 -22.39 13.51 -24.13
CA LYS A 379 -21.98 12.11 -24.42
C LYS A 379 -20.45 11.90 -24.37
N PRO A 380 -19.60 12.82 -24.90
CA PRO A 380 -18.15 12.69 -24.78
C PRO A 380 -17.63 12.66 -23.34
N PHE A 381 -18.27 13.40 -22.43
CA PHE A 381 -17.91 13.37 -21.01
C PHE A 381 -18.21 12.01 -20.37
N ILE A 382 -19.39 11.45 -20.65
CA ILE A 382 -19.74 10.10 -20.17
C ILE A 382 -18.78 9.05 -20.74
N SER A 383 -18.43 9.13 -22.03
CA SER A 383 -17.49 8.19 -22.66
C SER A 383 -16.15 8.18 -21.95
N LYS A 384 -15.54 9.35 -21.77
CA LYS A 384 -14.26 9.48 -21.05
C LYS A 384 -14.37 9.05 -19.59
N LEU A 385 -15.50 9.33 -18.94
CA LEU A 385 -15.73 8.88 -17.57
C LEU A 385 -15.81 7.35 -17.47
N LYS A 386 -16.40 6.66 -18.45
CA LYS A 386 -16.44 5.19 -18.52
C LYS A 386 -15.06 4.59 -18.83
N GLU A 387 -14.27 5.23 -19.70
CA GLU A 387 -12.87 4.85 -19.94
C GLU A 387 -12.03 4.94 -18.66
N LEU A 388 -12.27 5.99 -17.86
CA LEU A 388 -11.60 6.21 -16.59
C LEU A 388 -12.03 5.22 -15.50
N LEU A 389 -13.32 4.90 -15.48
CA LEU A 389 -14.02 4.13 -14.45
C LEU A 389 -14.77 2.95 -15.10
N PRO A 390 -14.08 1.84 -15.41
CA PRO A 390 -14.61 0.76 -16.25
C PRO A 390 -15.78 -0.01 -15.61
N MET A 391 -16.04 0.15 -14.32
CA MET A 391 -17.22 -0.44 -13.66
C MET A 391 -18.52 0.35 -13.98
N ILE A 392 -18.41 1.56 -14.55
CA ILE A 392 -19.57 2.35 -14.99
C ILE A 392 -20.11 1.77 -16.30
N LYS A 393 -21.28 1.16 -16.24
CA LYS A 393 -21.97 0.57 -17.40
C LYS A 393 -22.68 1.59 -18.28
#